data_AF-A0A527XQ67-F1
#
_entry.id   AF-A0A527XQ67-F1
#
_cell.length_a   1.000
_cell.length_b   1.000
_cell.length_c   1.000
_cell.angle_alpha   90.00
_cell.angle_beta   90.00
_cell.angle_gamma   90.00
#
_symmetry.space_group_name_H-M   'P 1'
#
loop_
_entity.id
_entity.type
_entity.pdbx_description
1 polymer ?
#
loop_
_entity_poly.entity_id
_entity_poly.type
_entity_poly.pdbx_seq_one_letter_code
_entity_poly.pdbx_strand_id
1 'polypeptide(L)'
;LSASRIAAEMERFNLLWLEEPIPAENVEALKQIRMRTKTPICVGENLYLRWGFRELFQNYGADVVMPDVPKCGGLAESRKIANLAEMYYVPFAPHLVSTPL
;
A
#
# COMPACT_ATOMS: atom_id res chain seq x y z
N LEU A 1 -6.20 9.10 14.97
CA LEU A 1 -6.77 10.47 14.88
C LEU A 1 -5.83 11.44 14.14
N SER A 2 -4.51 11.37 14.31
CA SER A 2 -3.54 12.20 13.56
C SER A 2 -3.53 11.89 12.05
N ALA A 3 -3.38 10.61 11.67
CA ALA A 3 -3.26 10.22 10.26
C ALA A 3 -4.48 10.63 9.40
N SER A 4 -5.71 10.36 9.86
CA SER A 4 -6.92 10.81 9.13
C SER A 4 -7.03 12.32 9.02
N ARG A 5 -6.59 13.07 10.04
CA ARG A 5 -6.57 14.54 9.98
C ARG A 5 -5.55 15.02 8.95
N ILE A 6 -4.35 14.44 8.94
CA ILE A 6 -3.32 14.74 7.93
C ILE A 6 -3.87 14.42 6.53
N ALA A 7 -4.45 13.23 6.33
CA ALA A 7 -5.01 12.82 5.05
C ALA A 7 -6.07 13.82 4.53
N ALA A 8 -6.97 14.29 5.41
CA ALA A 8 -7.96 15.31 5.06
C ALA A 8 -7.30 16.66 4.68
N GLU A 9 -6.29 17.10 5.43
CA GLU A 9 -5.54 18.34 5.13
C GLU A 9 -4.74 18.25 3.82
N MET A 10 -4.40 17.04 3.37
CA MET A 10 -3.68 16.80 2.12
C MET A 10 -4.59 16.83 0.88
N GLU A 11 -5.91 16.69 1.03
CA GLU A 11 -6.85 16.62 -0.11
C GLU A 11 -6.76 17.84 -1.04
N ARG A 12 -6.46 19.02 -0.49
CA ARG A 12 -6.30 20.26 -1.26
C ARG A 12 -5.18 20.22 -2.31
N PHE A 13 -4.21 19.32 -2.14
CA PHE A 13 -3.06 19.22 -3.04
C PHE A 13 -3.29 18.25 -4.20
N ASN A 14 -4.39 17.48 -4.18
CA ASN A 14 -4.70 16.48 -5.20
C ASN A 14 -3.50 15.55 -5.48
N LEU A 15 -2.93 14.99 -4.40
CA LEU A 15 -1.77 14.11 -4.47
C LEU A 15 -2.10 12.83 -5.27
N LEU A 16 -1.08 12.28 -5.94
CA LEU A 16 -1.20 10.97 -6.58
C LEU A 16 -1.52 9.87 -5.55
N TRP A 17 -0.85 9.90 -4.40
CA TRP A 17 -1.19 9.12 -3.22
C TRP A 17 -0.60 9.74 -1.94
N LEU A 18 -1.08 9.27 -0.79
CA LEU A 18 -0.48 9.41 0.53
C LEU A 18 0.12 8.07 0.95
N GLU A 19 1.42 8.08 1.20
CA GLU A 19 2.22 6.88 1.45
C GLU A 19 2.31 6.57 2.95
N GLU A 20 2.17 5.29 3.31
CA GLU A 20 2.29 4.75 4.69
C GLU A 20 1.76 5.70 5.80
N PRO A 21 0.46 6.06 5.78
CA PRO A 21 -0.09 7.03 6.74
C PRO A 21 -0.05 6.53 8.19
N ILE A 22 0.08 5.21 8.39
CA ILE A 22 0.28 4.51 9.66
C ILE A 22 1.15 3.26 9.43
N PRO A 23 1.69 2.65 10.50
CA PRO A 23 2.38 1.36 10.42
C PRO A 23 1.53 0.24 9.77
N ALA A 24 2.19 -0.65 9.03
CA ALA A 24 1.55 -1.62 8.12
C ALA A 24 0.82 -2.78 8.82
N GLU A 25 1.02 -2.99 10.13
CA GLU A 25 0.54 -4.16 10.86
C GLU A 25 -0.98 -4.19 11.05
N ASN A 26 -1.66 -3.04 10.93
CA ASN A 26 -3.10 -2.95 11.17
C ASN A 26 -3.86 -2.53 9.89
N VAL A 27 -4.19 -3.55 9.09
CA VAL A 27 -4.94 -3.39 7.84
C VAL A 27 -6.32 -2.77 8.05
N GLU A 28 -7.02 -3.10 9.15
CA GLU A 28 -8.33 -2.50 9.43
C GLU A 28 -8.19 -1.00 9.72
N ALA A 29 -7.16 -0.58 10.45
CA ALA A 29 -6.89 0.84 10.67
C ALA A 29 -6.55 1.57 9.34
N LEU A 30 -5.82 0.93 8.43
CA LEU A 30 -5.53 1.47 7.09
C LEU A 30 -6.83 1.68 6.31
N LYS A 31 -7.71 0.67 6.29
CA LYS A 31 -9.04 0.76 5.67
C LYS A 31 -9.85 1.92 6.24
N GLN A 32 -9.86 2.10 7.57
CA GLN A 32 -10.58 3.22 8.20
C GLN A 32 -10.04 4.59 7.76
N ILE A 33 -8.74 4.73 7.52
CA ILE A 33 -8.15 5.97 7.00
C ILE A 33 -8.54 6.18 5.55
N ARG A 34 -8.34 5.16 4.70
CA ARG A 34 -8.69 5.17 3.28
C ARG A 34 -10.14 5.57 3.07
N MET A 35 -11.07 5.02 3.84
CA MET A 35 -12.50 5.34 3.74
C MET A 35 -12.86 6.77 4.18
N ARG A 36 -11.95 7.49 4.83
CA ARG A 36 -12.18 8.85 5.38
C ARG A 36 -11.49 9.96 4.59
N THR A 37 -10.79 9.62 3.51
CA THR A 37 -10.15 10.61 2.64
C THR A 37 -10.41 10.31 1.18
N LYS A 38 -10.36 11.34 0.34
CA LYS A 38 -10.32 11.22 -1.12
C LYS A 38 -8.90 11.02 -1.66
N THR A 39 -7.88 11.26 -0.84
CA THR A 39 -6.48 11.06 -1.24
C THR A 39 -6.19 9.56 -1.31
N PRO A 40 -5.72 9.02 -2.45
CA PRO A 40 -5.42 7.60 -2.57
C PRO A 40 -4.37 7.15 -1.55
N ILE A 41 -4.51 5.96 -0.98
CA ILE A 41 -3.56 5.41 -0.01
C ILE A 41 -2.62 4.40 -0.68
N CYS A 42 -1.31 4.61 -0.55
CA CYS A 42 -0.27 3.69 -1.02
C CYS A 42 0.47 3.06 0.17
N VAL A 43 0.62 1.73 0.15
CA VAL A 43 1.33 0.97 1.20
C VAL A 43 1.99 -0.29 0.61
N GLY A 44 2.96 -0.87 1.32
CA GLY A 44 3.47 -2.20 0.98
C GLY A 44 4.96 -2.40 1.11
N GLU A 45 5.74 -1.34 1.36
CA GLU A 45 7.19 -1.45 1.55
C GLU A 45 7.55 -2.30 2.78
N ASN A 46 6.66 -2.34 3.77
CA ASN A 46 6.79 -3.08 5.03
C ASN A 46 5.86 -4.30 5.10
N LEU A 47 5.36 -4.78 3.95
CA LEU A 47 4.60 -6.03 3.83
C LEU A 47 5.44 -7.15 3.18
N TYR A 48 5.23 -8.38 3.67
CA TYR A 48 6.05 -9.53 3.31
C TYR A 48 5.20 -10.66 2.76
N LEU A 49 5.72 -11.30 1.68
CA LEU A 49 5.11 -12.42 0.97
C LEU A 49 3.69 -12.11 0.45
N ARG A 50 3.17 -12.93 -0.47
CA ARG A 50 1.80 -12.70 -0.98
C ARG A 50 0.71 -12.74 0.08
N TRP A 51 0.98 -13.33 1.25
CA TRP A 51 -0.01 -13.49 2.31
C TRP A 51 -0.37 -12.16 2.99
N GLY A 52 0.62 -11.30 3.26
CA GLY A 52 0.36 -9.95 3.79
C GLY A 52 -0.42 -9.10 2.80
N PHE A 53 -0.04 -9.15 1.53
CA PHE A 53 -0.78 -8.45 0.46
C PHE A 53 -2.20 -9.00 0.26
N ARG A 54 -2.40 -10.32 0.37
CA ARG A 54 -3.75 -10.92 0.30
C ARG A 54 -4.67 -10.36 1.38
N GLU A 55 -4.20 -10.26 2.62
CA GLU A 55 -4.97 -9.68 3.71
C GLU A 55 -5.30 -8.21 3.46
N LEU A 56 -4.31 -7.42 2.99
CA LEU A 56 -4.50 -6.03 2.60
C LEU A 56 -5.60 -5.88 1.54
N PHE A 57 -5.55 -6.70 0.48
CA PHE A 57 -6.51 -6.66 -0.62
C PHE A 57 -7.91 -7.09 -0.20
N GLN A 58 -8.04 -8.19 0.56
CA GLN A 58 -9.34 -8.68 1.04
C GLN A 58 -10.08 -7.65 1.91
N ASN A 59 -9.33 -6.79 2.61
CA ASN A 59 -9.89 -5.74 3.45
C ASN A 59 -9.99 -4.37 2.76
N TYR A 60 -9.62 -4.25 1.48
CA TYR A 60 -9.57 -2.98 0.75
C TYR A 60 -8.74 -1.90 1.47
N GLY A 61 -7.59 -2.31 2.02
CA GLY A 61 -6.74 -1.46 2.86
C GLY A 61 -5.88 -0.44 2.10
N ALA A 62 -5.83 -0.52 0.76
CA ALA A 62 -4.98 0.34 -0.08
C ALA A 62 -5.62 0.62 -1.44
N ASP A 63 -5.25 1.75 -2.03
CA ASP A 63 -5.56 2.10 -3.43
C ASP A 63 -4.44 1.71 -4.38
N VAL A 64 -3.19 1.71 -3.91
CA VAL A 64 -1.99 1.32 -4.65
C VAL A 64 -1.11 0.48 -3.73
N VAL A 65 -0.44 -0.54 -4.28
CA VAL A 65 0.57 -1.30 -3.52
C VAL A 65 1.98 -1.07 -4.02
N MET A 66 2.91 -0.99 -3.07
CA MET A 66 4.32 -0.74 -3.33
C MET A 66 5.23 -1.78 -2.67
N PRO A 67 5.17 -3.06 -3.06
CA PRO A 67 6.06 -4.07 -2.52
C PRO A 67 7.52 -3.72 -2.80
N ASP A 68 8.32 -3.77 -1.75
CA ASP A 68 9.77 -3.71 -1.86
C ASP A 68 10.30 -5.07 -2.30
N VAL A 69 10.90 -5.16 -3.49
CA VAL A 69 11.31 -6.43 -4.11
C VAL A 69 12.25 -7.26 -3.22
N PRO A 70 13.37 -6.72 -2.69
CA PRO A 70 14.26 -7.50 -1.84
C PRO A 70 13.62 -7.88 -0.50
N LYS A 71 12.73 -7.07 0.08
CA LYS A 71 12.07 -7.37 1.36
C LYS A 71 10.90 -8.33 1.23
N CYS A 72 10.04 -8.17 0.22
CA CYS A 72 8.76 -8.89 0.14
C CYS A 72 8.90 -10.38 -0.23
N GLY A 73 10.09 -10.84 -0.63
CA GLY A 73 10.36 -12.23 -1.01
C GLY A 73 11.04 -12.40 -2.38
N GLY A 74 11.57 -11.32 -2.96
CA GLY A 74 12.28 -11.33 -4.24
C GLY A 74 11.36 -11.33 -5.46
N LEU A 75 11.96 -11.23 -6.64
CA LEU A 75 11.26 -11.03 -7.92
C LEU A 75 10.14 -12.05 -8.20
N ALA A 76 10.38 -13.32 -7.87
CA ALA A 76 9.39 -14.38 -8.06
C ALA A 76 8.16 -14.18 -7.17
N GLU A 77 8.33 -13.69 -5.95
CA GLU A 77 7.24 -13.38 -5.03
C GLU A 77 6.56 -12.06 -5.43
N SER A 78 7.33 -11.04 -5.83
CA SER A 78 6.79 -9.78 -6.36
C SER A 78 5.87 -10.00 -7.56
N ARG A 79 6.20 -10.92 -8.49
CA ARG A 79 5.31 -11.27 -9.60
C ARG A 79 3.99 -11.88 -9.12
N LYS A 80 4.01 -12.74 -8.10
CA LYS A 80 2.77 -13.31 -7.53
C LYS A 80 1.94 -12.23 -6.83
N ILE A 81 2.58 -11.27 -6.17
CA ILE A 81 1.91 -10.11 -5.58
C ILE A 81 1.28 -9.24 -6.67
N ALA A 82 1.98 -8.98 -7.77
CA ALA A 82 1.46 -8.22 -8.91
C ALA A 82 0.22 -8.89 -9.53
N ASN A 83 0.29 -10.20 -9.80
CA ASN A 83 -0.86 -10.96 -10.30
C ASN A 83 -2.04 -10.94 -9.32
N LEU A 84 -1.76 -10.96 -8.02
CA LEU A 84 -2.80 -10.82 -7.01
C LEU A 84 -3.41 -9.42 -7.04
N ALA A 85 -2.59 -8.36 -7.10
CA ALA A 85 -3.06 -6.97 -7.18
C ALA A 85 -3.96 -6.73 -8.39
N GLU A 86 -3.62 -7.31 -9.55
CA GLU A 86 -4.42 -7.28 -10.78
C GLU A 86 -5.85 -7.82 -10.54
N MET A 87 -6.00 -8.94 -9.83
CA MET A 87 -7.30 -9.53 -9.51
C MET A 87 -8.19 -8.63 -8.65
N TYR A 88 -7.60 -7.70 -7.90
CA TYR A 88 -8.30 -6.75 -7.04
C TYR A 88 -8.35 -5.33 -7.65
N TYR A 89 -7.92 -5.16 -8.90
CA TYR A 89 -7.83 -3.86 -9.59
C TYR A 89 -6.98 -2.83 -8.82
N VAL A 90 -5.93 -3.28 -8.14
CA VAL A 90 -5.01 -2.42 -7.40
C VAL A 90 -3.71 -2.25 -8.20
N PRO A 91 -3.32 -1.01 -8.56
CA PRO A 91 -2.05 -0.74 -9.21
C PRO A 91 -0.83 -1.17 -8.38
N PHE A 92 0.22 -1.58 -9.08
CA PHE A 92 1.47 -2.06 -8.51
C PHE A 92 2.60 -1.08 -8.84
N ALA A 93 3.22 -0.48 -7.82
CA ALA A 93 4.27 0.53 -7.93
C ALA A 93 5.46 0.12 -7.05
N PRO A 94 6.43 -0.69 -7.54
CA PRO A 94 7.43 -1.31 -6.69
C PRO A 94 8.29 -0.28 -5.95
N HIS A 95 8.46 -0.50 -4.64
CA HIS A 95 9.34 0.30 -3.80
C HIS A 95 10.80 -0.09 -4.04
N LEU A 96 11.69 0.89 -4.02
CA LEU A 96 13.13 0.67 -4.18
C LEU A 96 13.92 1.67 -3.31
N VAL A 97 14.46 1.19 -2.19
CA VAL A 97 15.45 1.92 -1.39
C VAL A 97 16.73 1.09 -1.37
N SER A 98 17.37 1.02 -2.53
CA SER A 98 18.62 0.28 -2.72
C SER A 98 19.44 0.89 -3.85
N THR A 99 20.59 0.26 -4.12
CA THR A 99 21.36 0.53 -5.34
C THR A 99 20.57 0.18 -6.60
N PRO A 100 21.01 0.62 -7.79
CA PRO A 100 20.40 0.22 -9.07
C PRO A 100 20.46 -1.29 -9.40
N LEU A 101 21.15 -2.08 -8.57
CA LEU A 101 21.24 -3.54 -8.64
C LEU A 101 20.27 -4.17 -7.65
#